data_AF-M9R3N3-F1
#
_entry.id   AF-M9R3N3-F1
#
_cell.length_a   1.000
_cell.length_b   1.000
_cell.length_c   1.000
_cell.angle_alpha   90.00
_cell.angle_beta   90.00
_cell.angle_gamma   90.00
#
_symmetry.space_group_name_H-M   'P 1'
#
loop_
_entity.id
_entity.type
_entity.pdbx_description
1 polymer ?
#
loop_
_entity_poly.entity_id
_entity_poly.type
_entity_poly.pdbx_seq_one_letter_code
_entity_poly.pdbx_strand_id
1 'polypeptide(L)'
;MRSAAMVLGIIAGIMGIFVGLFGWGWVALSTQVPEANAWLQLDNPKFTQFASFVAPLLCIAGGAMAKTRALWGGIALLIGAGLFYAAFGFNVATMFPIGFAGLGGILAIAAGKPDEEKAHF
;
A
#
# COMPACT_ATOMS: atom_id res chain seq x y z
N MET A 1 -3.50 -13.92 -14.07
CA MET A 1 -3.09 -13.54 -12.71
C MET A 1 -2.23 -12.27 -12.68
N ARG A 2 -1.14 -12.17 -13.46
CA ARG A 2 -0.24 -10.99 -13.47
C ARG A 2 -0.93 -9.66 -13.79
N SER A 3 -1.76 -9.62 -14.85
CA SER A 3 -2.52 -8.40 -15.18
C SER A 3 -3.50 -7.99 -14.07
N ALA A 4 -4.12 -8.96 -13.40
CA ALA A 4 -4.99 -8.67 -12.26
C ALA A 4 -4.19 -8.10 -11.09
N ALA A 5 -3.04 -8.69 -10.75
CA ALA A 5 -2.15 -8.18 -9.70
C ALA A 5 -1.65 -6.76 -9.99
N MET A 6 -1.34 -6.45 -11.26
CA MET A 6 -0.97 -5.09 -11.69
C MET A 6 -2.10 -4.09 -11.45
N VAL A 7 -3.32 -4.40 -11.91
CA VAL A 7 -4.48 -3.51 -11.76
C VAL A 7 -4.81 -3.31 -10.28
N LEU A 8 -4.88 -4.40 -9.52
CA LEU A 8 -5.16 -4.34 -8.09
C LEU A 8 -4.09 -3.54 -7.32
N GLY A 9 -2.81 -3.75 -7.62
CA GLY A 9 -1.71 -3.01 -7.00
C GLY A 9 -1.75 -1.51 -7.29
N ILE A 10 -2.03 -1.11 -8.53
CA ILE A 10 -2.15 0.30 -8.93
C ILE A 10 -3.34 0.96 -8.22
N ILE A 11 -4.51 0.31 -8.21
CA ILE A 11 -5.69 0.84 -7.52
C ILE A 11 -5.43 0.96 -6.01
N ALA A 12 -4.86 -0.08 -5.39
CA ALA A 12 -4.48 -0.06 -3.98
C ALA A 12 -3.54 1.10 -3.66
N GLY A 13 -2.55 1.34 -4.52
CA GLY A 13 -1.60 2.44 -4.38
C GLY A 13 -2.25 3.81 -4.50
N ILE A 14 -3.10 4.03 -5.50
CA ILE A 14 -3.82 5.30 -5.69
C ILE A 14 -4.73 5.59 -4.49
N MET A 15 -5.53 4.61 -4.06
CA MET A 15 -6.37 4.75 -2.86
C MET A 15 -5.50 4.98 -1.62
N GLY A 16 -4.38 4.27 -1.54
CA GLY A 16 -3.39 4.39 -0.47
C GLY A 16 -2.76 5.78 -0.37
N ILE A 17 -2.59 6.52 -1.48
CA ILE A 17 -2.11 7.90 -1.45
C ILE A 17 -3.08 8.77 -0.65
N PHE A 18 -4.40 8.63 -0.87
CA PHE A 18 -5.39 9.38 -0.10
C PHE A 18 -5.32 9.01 1.39
N VAL A 19 -5.28 7.70 1.71
CA VAL A 19 -5.10 7.23 3.09
C VAL A 19 -3.85 7.82 3.73
N GLY A 20 -2.73 7.82 3.00
CA GLY A 20 -1.45 8.36 3.46
C GLY A 20 -1.47 9.86 3.70
N LEU A 21 -2.09 10.64 2.82
CA LEU A 21 -2.26 12.08 3.00
C LEU A 21 -3.04 12.40 4.28
N PHE A 22 -4.16 11.70 4.50
CA PHE A 22 -4.93 11.88 5.73
C PHE A 22 -4.19 11.38 6.96
N GLY A 23 -3.53 10.22 6.89
CA GLY A 23 -2.75 9.66 8.00
C GLY A 23 -1.60 10.56 8.43
N TRP A 24 -0.85 11.12 7.47
CA TRP A 24 0.20 12.09 7.77
C TRP A 24 -0.38 13.40 8.31
N GLY A 25 -1.45 13.90 7.69
CA GLY A 25 -2.14 15.11 8.13
C GLY A 25 -2.66 15.01 9.56
N TRP A 26 -3.15 13.83 9.95
CA TRP A 26 -3.62 13.54 11.31
C TRP A 26 -2.51 13.65 12.36
N VAL A 27 -1.32 13.14 12.04
CA VAL A 27 -0.12 13.30 12.87
C VAL A 27 0.33 14.77 12.93
N ALA A 28 0.30 15.48 11.80
CA ALA A 28 0.65 16.90 11.78
C ALA A 28 -0.31 17.73 12.64
N LEU A 29 -1.61 17.43 12.59
CA LEU A 29 -2.62 18.09 13.40
C LEU A 29 -2.42 17.80 14.90
N SER A 30 -2.18 16.54 15.28
CA SER A 30 -1.97 16.18 16.70
C SER A 30 -0.72 16.83 17.29
N THR A 31 0.26 17.20 16.47
CA THR A 31 1.52 17.83 16.91
C THR A 31 1.45 19.35 16.94
N GLN A 32 0.65 19.97 16.08
CA GLN A 32 0.56 21.41 15.95
C GLN A 32 -0.61 22.03 16.74
N VAL A 33 -1.64 21.23 17.05
CA VAL A 33 -2.84 21.67 17.77
C VAL A 33 -2.93 20.93 19.11
N PRO A 34 -2.65 21.61 20.26
CA PRO A 34 -2.65 20.97 21.57
C PRO A 34 -3.98 20.31 21.95
N GLU A 35 -5.11 20.93 21.58
CA GLU A 35 -6.43 20.36 21.84
C GLU A 35 -6.65 19.06 21.05
N ALA A 36 -6.16 18.99 19.80
CA ALA A 36 -6.28 17.78 18.99
C ALA A 36 -5.44 16.63 19.56
N ASN A 37 -4.25 16.92 20.11
CA ASN A 37 -3.40 15.90 20.69
C ASN A 37 -4.09 15.08 21.81
N ALA A 38 -4.86 15.77 22.66
CA ALA A 38 -5.55 15.14 23.79
C ALA A 38 -6.63 14.12 23.35
N TRP A 39 -7.17 14.27 22.14
CA TRP A 39 -8.26 13.46 21.60
C TRP A 39 -7.74 12.37 20.67
N LEU A 40 -6.64 12.63 19.95
CA LEU A 40 -6.13 11.76 18.90
C LEU A 40 -5.17 10.68 19.40
N GLN A 41 -4.46 10.92 20.52
CA GLN A 41 -3.61 9.96 21.25
C GLN A 41 -2.97 8.87 20.37
N LEU A 42 -2.18 9.30 19.39
CA LEU A 42 -1.56 8.39 18.43
C LEU A 42 -0.43 7.58 19.09
N ASP A 43 -0.53 6.25 19.08
CA ASP A 43 0.46 5.36 19.72
C ASP A 43 1.88 5.53 19.16
N ASN A 44 2.02 5.61 17.83
CA ASN A 44 3.32 5.75 17.17
C ASN A 44 3.25 6.69 15.95
N PRO A 45 3.31 8.02 16.16
CA PRO A 45 3.14 9.00 15.09
C PRO A 45 4.17 8.87 13.96
N LYS A 46 5.43 8.52 14.30
CA LYS A 46 6.50 8.35 13.31
C LYS A 46 6.25 7.14 12.41
N PHE A 47 5.77 6.03 12.99
CA PHE A 47 5.41 4.86 12.20
C PHE A 47 4.21 5.13 11.30
N THR A 48 3.20 5.86 11.78
CA THR A 48 2.06 6.29 10.97
C THR A 48 2.50 7.12 9.77
N GLN A 49 3.40 8.09 9.95
CA GLN A 49 3.95 8.88 8.83
C GLN A 49 4.76 8.02 7.85
N PHE A 50 5.60 7.13 8.36
CA PHE A 50 6.37 6.19 7.52
C PHE A 50 5.43 5.33 6.66
N ALA A 51 4.45 4.68 7.27
CA ALA A 51 3.49 3.83 6.56
C ALA A 51 2.63 4.63 5.58
N SER A 52 2.21 5.84 5.96
CA SER A 52 1.45 6.77 5.10
C SER A 52 2.14 7.04 3.76
N PHE A 53 3.47 7.13 3.76
CA PHE A 53 4.24 7.38 2.55
C PHE A 53 4.65 6.08 1.84
N VAL A 54 5.19 5.12 2.58
CA VAL A 54 5.84 3.93 2.00
C VAL A 54 4.83 2.91 1.48
N ALA A 55 3.72 2.70 2.18
CA ALA A 55 2.72 1.71 1.77
C ALA A 55 2.16 1.96 0.35
N PRO A 56 1.63 3.16 0.01
CA PRO A 56 1.13 3.41 -1.35
C PRO A 56 2.22 3.33 -2.42
N LEU A 57 3.45 3.74 -2.10
CA LEU A 57 4.58 3.67 -3.02
C LEU A 57 4.92 2.21 -3.36
N LEU A 58 4.96 1.33 -2.35
CA LEU A 58 5.15 -0.10 -2.55
C LEU A 58 4.00 -0.72 -3.35
N CYS A 59 2.77 -0.28 -3.14
CA CYS A 59 1.63 -0.77 -3.90
C CYS A 59 1.73 -0.43 -5.40
N ILE A 60 2.04 0.83 -5.74
CA ILE A 60 2.20 1.27 -7.13
C ILE A 60 3.38 0.54 -7.79
N ALA A 61 4.55 0.57 -7.16
CA ALA A 61 5.74 -0.08 -7.69
C ALA A 61 5.54 -1.60 -7.83
N GLY A 62 4.96 -2.23 -6.80
CA GLY A 62 4.66 -3.67 -6.79
C GLY A 62 3.69 -4.08 -7.89
N GLY A 63 2.61 -3.30 -8.09
CA GLY A 63 1.66 -3.51 -9.17
C GLY A 63 2.30 -3.35 -10.55
N ALA A 64 3.07 -2.28 -10.76
CA ALA A 64 3.77 -2.04 -12.03
C ALA A 64 4.77 -3.17 -12.38
N MET A 65 5.46 -3.71 -11.37
CA MET A 65 6.41 -4.82 -11.52
C MET A 65 5.76 -6.20 -11.67
N ALA A 66 4.45 -6.36 -11.45
CA ALA A 66 3.82 -7.68 -11.36
C ALA A 66 3.93 -8.55 -12.64
N LYS A 67 4.14 -7.95 -13.82
CA LYS A 67 4.34 -8.69 -15.08
C LYS A 67 5.80 -9.13 -15.30
N THR A 68 6.76 -8.26 -15.02
CA THR A 68 8.19 -8.46 -15.31
C THR A 68 8.96 -9.08 -14.14
N ARG A 69 8.52 -8.84 -12.90
CA ARG A 69 9.15 -9.33 -11.66
C ARG A 69 8.08 -9.75 -10.64
N ALA A 70 7.27 -10.74 -11.01
CA ALA A 70 6.09 -11.18 -10.26
C ALA A 70 6.36 -11.47 -8.76
N LEU A 71 7.47 -12.13 -8.41
CA LEU A 71 7.85 -12.39 -7.02
C LEU A 71 8.07 -11.10 -6.21
N TRP A 72 8.94 -10.21 -6.70
CA TRP A 72 9.26 -8.96 -6.02
C TRP A 72 8.08 -7.99 -5.99
N GLY A 73 7.33 -7.93 -7.10
CA GLY A 73 6.09 -7.17 -7.16
C GLY A 73 5.10 -7.65 -6.11
N GLY A 74 4.90 -8.96 -6.01
CA GLY A 74 4.01 -9.56 -5.02
C GLY A 74 4.45 -9.33 -3.57
N ILE A 75 5.74 -9.49 -3.26
CA ILE A 75 6.29 -9.19 -1.93
C ILE A 75 6.05 -7.71 -1.58
N ALA A 76 6.32 -6.78 -2.50
CA ALA A 76 6.09 -5.36 -2.28
C ALA A 76 4.60 -5.06 -1.99
N LEU A 77 3.68 -5.67 -2.72
CA LEU A 77 2.23 -5.54 -2.48
C LEU A 77 1.85 -6.06 -1.09
N LEU A 78 2.37 -7.21 -0.66
CA LEU A 78 2.08 -7.78 0.66
C LEU A 78 2.64 -6.91 1.79
N ILE A 79 3.85 -6.36 1.62
CA ILE A 79 4.42 -5.41 2.59
C ILE A 79 3.56 -4.14 2.65
N GLY A 80 3.12 -3.61 1.50
CA GLY A 80 2.21 -2.46 1.44
C GLY A 80 0.91 -2.71 2.21
N ALA A 81 0.27 -3.86 1.99
CA ALA A 81 -0.92 -4.27 2.74
C ALA A 81 -0.65 -4.39 4.25
N GLY A 82 0.48 -5.01 4.62
CA GLY A 82 0.92 -5.14 6.00
C GLY A 82 1.16 -3.80 6.69
N LEU A 83 1.76 -2.83 6.01
CA LEU A 83 1.98 -1.48 6.53
C LEU A 83 0.66 -0.73 6.76
N PHE A 84 -0.28 -0.79 5.82
CA PHE A 84 -1.60 -0.21 6.04
C PHE A 84 -2.31 -0.81 7.25
N TYR A 85 -2.30 -2.14 7.36
CA TYR A 85 -2.92 -2.83 8.49
C TYR A 85 -2.23 -2.48 9.81
N ALA A 86 -0.90 -2.47 9.85
CA ALA A 86 -0.16 -2.18 11.07
C ALA A 86 -0.31 -0.72 11.54
N ALA A 87 -0.42 0.24 10.62
CA ALA A 87 -0.50 1.67 10.97
C ALA A 87 -1.93 2.15 11.24
N PHE A 88 -2.94 1.56 10.61
CA PHE A 88 -4.32 2.06 10.63
C PHE A 88 -5.37 1.01 10.98
N GLY A 89 -4.98 -0.27 11.05
CA GLY A 89 -5.92 -1.39 11.15
C GLY A 89 -6.74 -1.60 9.87
N PHE A 90 -7.74 -2.47 9.97
CA PHE A 90 -8.71 -2.72 8.90
C PHE A 90 -9.99 -1.92 9.18
N ASN A 91 -10.23 -0.87 8.40
CA ASN A 91 -11.38 0.03 8.56
C ASN A 91 -11.87 0.54 7.19
N VAL A 92 -12.85 1.46 7.17
CA VAL A 92 -13.43 1.97 5.92
C VAL A 92 -12.43 2.65 4.99
N ALA A 93 -11.42 3.34 5.53
CA ALA A 93 -10.40 4.01 4.73
C ALA A 93 -9.38 3.02 4.16
N THR A 94 -9.07 1.94 4.90
CA THR A 94 -7.96 1.03 4.57
C THR A 94 -8.38 -0.32 4.01
N MET A 95 -9.64 -0.73 4.12
CA MET A 95 -10.09 -2.07 3.74
C MET A 95 -9.81 -2.40 2.26
N PHE A 96 -10.04 -1.43 1.35
CA PHE A 96 -9.81 -1.62 -0.07
C PHE A 96 -8.33 -1.58 -0.44
N PRO A 97 -7.52 -0.60 0.01
CA PRO A 97 -6.07 -0.65 -0.15
C PRO A 97 -5.45 -1.97 0.35
N ILE A 98 -5.84 -2.42 1.54
CA ILE A 98 -5.36 -3.68 2.13
C ILE A 98 -5.83 -4.88 1.30
N GLY A 99 -7.12 -4.95 0.97
CA GLY A 99 -7.68 -6.07 0.22
C GLY A 99 -7.10 -6.20 -1.18
N PHE A 100 -6.97 -5.11 -1.91
CA PHE A 100 -6.42 -5.10 -3.26
C PHE A 100 -4.92 -5.36 -3.28
N ALA A 101 -4.14 -4.76 -2.36
CA ALA A 101 -2.71 -5.05 -2.26
C ALA A 101 -2.48 -6.51 -1.79
N GLY A 102 -3.24 -6.98 -0.81
CA GLY A 102 -3.15 -8.34 -0.29
C GLY A 102 -3.46 -9.39 -1.36
N LEU A 103 -4.62 -9.28 -2.00
CA LEU A 103 -5.01 -10.19 -3.08
C LEU A 103 -4.08 -10.06 -4.29
N GLY A 104 -3.73 -8.84 -4.69
CA GLY A 104 -2.80 -8.59 -5.78
C GLY A 104 -1.41 -9.20 -5.51
N GLY A 105 -0.94 -9.12 -4.27
CA GLY A 105 0.33 -9.72 -3.83
C GLY A 105 0.31 -11.24 -3.92
N ILE A 106 -0.75 -11.88 -3.41
CA ILE A 106 -0.93 -13.34 -3.53
C ILE A 106 -0.98 -13.75 -5.00
N LEU A 107 -1.75 -13.05 -5.83
CA LEU A 107 -1.88 -13.36 -7.26
C LEU A 107 -0.57 -13.16 -8.02
N ALA A 108 0.24 -12.17 -7.66
CA ALA A 108 1.55 -11.94 -8.26
C ALA A 108 2.52 -13.09 -7.94
N ILE A 109 2.61 -13.49 -6.67
CA ILE A 109 3.47 -14.61 -6.25
C ILE A 109 2.99 -15.92 -6.88
N ALA A 110 1.69 -16.20 -6.85
CA ALA A 110 1.09 -17.39 -7.43
C ALA A 110 1.23 -17.46 -8.96
N ALA A 111 1.42 -16.32 -9.65
CA ALA A 111 1.63 -16.31 -11.09
C ALA A 111 2.99 -16.89 -11.53
N GLY A 112 3.93 -17.13 -10.60
CA GLY A 112 5.18 -17.84 -10.87
C GLY A 112 6.10 -17.10 -11.85
N LYS A 113 6.57 -17.80 -12.90
CA LYS A 113 7.56 -17.27 -13.86
C LYS A 113 7.05 -15.95 -14.49
N PRO A 114 7.83 -14.85 -14.47
CA PRO A 114 7.42 -13.60 -15.12
C PRO A 114 7.20 -13.75 -16.63
N ASP A 115 6.45 -12.84 -17.23
CA ASP A 115 6.30 -12.81 -18.69
C ASP A 115 7.65 -12.51 -19.35
N GLU A 116 8.03 -13.30 -20.37
CA GLU A 116 9.19 -12.98 -21.20
C GLU A 116 8.85 -11.79 -22.10
N GLU A 117 9.71 -10.77 -22.08
CA GLU A 117 9.61 -9.64 -22.99
C GLU A 117 9.88 -10.14 -24.42
N LYS A 118 8.82 -10.28 -25.22
CA LYS A 118 8.95 -10.48 -26.66
C LYS A 118 9.08 -9.12 -27.31
N ALA A 119 10.22 -8.86 -27.94
CA ALA A 119 10.39 -7.70 -28.79
C ALA A 119 9.34 -7.76 -29.90
N HIS A 120 8.44 -6.78 -29.94
CA HIS A 120 7.48 -6.66 -31.02
C HIS A 120 8.05 -5.87 -32.21
N PHE A 121 9.24 -5.28 -32.06
CA PHE A 121 10.06 -4.61 -33.06
C PHE A 121 11.54 -4.69 -32.67
#